data_AF-A0A4V1Y363-F1
#
_entry.id   AF-A0A4V1Y363-F1
#
_cell.length_a   1.000
_cell.length_b   1.000
_cell.length_c   1.000
_cell.angle_alpha   90.00
_cell.angle_beta   90.00
_cell.angle_gamma   90.00
#
_symmetry.space_group_name_H-M   'P 1'
#
loop_
_entity.id
_entity.type
_entity.pdbx_description
1 polymer ?
#
loop_
_entity_poly.entity_id
_entity_poly.type
_entity_poly.pdbx_seq_one_letter_code
_entity_poly.pdbx_strand_id
1 'polypeptide(L)'
;MDTINEASAQAWRTRLRACMDELGLTQLGLVSALNRQYLTKYHQKDVSRWLNTGNRTTSGVIGFPKYETMAILADFFGVDVGYLTGETDERSFNLQHTCDYLSLDGSAISALRKWVREGAGSTTDDNSMHSYRADTLNELFSSPEFGSMAAKLLTLHEMSTIWRTNPERFSSLMASLASDSDLPDDLTFQLILGAFYGMASESFSALLRSAYPIPSEQQFEQLIVSHET
;
A
#
# COMPACT_ATOMS: atom_id res chain seq x y z
N MET A 1 -35.52 -0.02 2.92
CA MET A 1 -34.68 -0.08 4.14
C MET A 1 -33.93 -1.41 4.29
N ASP A 2 -34.21 -2.46 3.49
CA ASP A 2 -33.57 -3.79 3.65
C ASP A 2 -32.25 -3.99 2.89
N THR A 3 -31.87 -3.09 1.98
CA THR A 3 -30.68 -3.24 1.14
C THR A 3 -29.36 -3.06 1.90
N ILE A 4 -29.33 -2.15 2.88
CA ILE A 4 -28.14 -1.87 3.69
C ILE A 4 -27.75 -3.11 4.52
N ASN A 5 -28.75 -3.79 5.08
CA ASN A 5 -28.52 -4.98 5.90
C ASN A 5 -28.02 -6.18 5.07
N GLU A 6 -28.50 -6.35 3.83
CA GLU A 6 -28.03 -7.42 2.94
C GLU A 6 -26.60 -7.17 2.46
N ALA A 7 -26.27 -5.93 2.06
CA ALA A 7 -24.93 -5.55 1.65
C ALA A 7 -23.91 -5.77 2.78
N SER A 8 -24.23 -5.33 4.01
CA SER A 8 -23.39 -5.56 5.18
C SER A 8 -23.26 -7.04 5.52
N ALA A 9 -24.33 -7.83 5.40
CA ALA A 9 -24.29 -9.27 5.63
C ALA A 9 -23.45 -10.00 4.56
N GLN A 10 -23.47 -9.54 3.31
CA GLN A 10 -22.61 -10.03 2.25
C GLN A 10 -21.14 -9.67 2.49
N ALA A 11 -20.85 -8.42 2.85
CA ALA A 11 -19.51 -7.97 3.20
C ALA A 11 -18.94 -8.81 4.35
N TRP A 12 -19.74 -9.01 5.41
CA TRP A 12 -19.40 -9.85 6.55
C TRP A 12 -19.04 -11.28 6.17
N ARG A 13 -19.90 -11.97 5.43
CA ARG A 13 -19.64 -13.34 5.00
C ARG A 13 -18.36 -13.45 4.18
N THR A 14 -18.16 -12.50 3.26
CA THR A 14 -17.03 -12.51 2.32
C THR A 14 -15.72 -12.20 3.04
N ARG A 15 -15.69 -11.13 3.85
CA ARG A 15 -14.49 -10.64 4.51
C ARG A 15 -14.09 -11.51 5.70
N LEU A 16 -15.04 -11.99 6.51
CA LEU A 16 -14.75 -12.96 7.57
C LEU A 16 -14.13 -14.24 7.00
N ARG A 17 -14.62 -14.71 5.84
CA ARG A 17 -14.03 -15.88 5.16
C ARG A 17 -12.64 -15.58 4.62
N ALA A 18 -12.45 -14.43 3.96
CA ALA A 18 -11.14 -14.02 3.47
C ALA A 18 -10.11 -13.95 4.61
N CYS A 19 -10.45 -13.35 5.76
CA CYS A 19 -9.58 -13.32 6.94
C CYS A 19 -9.23 -14.72 7.48
N MET A 20 -10.18 -15.66 7.44
CA MET A 20 -9.89 -17.05 7.80
C MET A 20 -8.94 -17.72 6.81
N ASP A 21 -9.19 -17.53 5.50
CA ASP A 21 -8.41 -18.14 4.43
C ASP A 21 -6.95 -17.63 4.44
N GLU A 22 -6.74 -16.33 4.67
CA GLU A 22 -5.41 -15.71 4.80
C GLU A 22 -4.56 -16.30 5.92
N LEU A 23 -5.20 -16.68 7.03
CA LEU A 23 -4.54 -17.33 8.17
C LEU A 23 -4.56 -18.86 8.08
N GLY A 24 -5.11 -19.44 7.00
CA GLY A 24 -5.26 -20.89 6.83
C GLY A 24 -6.15 -21.55 7.89
N LEU A 25 -7.12 -20.81 8.44
CA LEU A 25 -7.94 -21.26 9.56
C LEU A 25 -9.22 -21.97 9.09
N THR A 26 -9.43 -23.19 9.58
CA THR A 26 -10.74 -23.85 9.51
C THR A 26 -11.70 -23.25 10.55
N GLN A 27 -13.01 -23.53 10.45
CA GLN A 27 -13.97 -23.10 11.47
C GLN A 27 -13.59 -23.58 12.88
N LEU A 28 -13.10 -24.83 12.99
CA LEU A 28 -12.65 -25.39 14.26
C LEU A 28 -11.33 -24.75 14.73
N GLY A 29 -10.43 -24.45 13.78
CA GLY A 29 -9.19 -23.73 14.04
C GLY A 29 -9.45 -22.34 14.61
N LEU A 30 -10.37 -21.58 13.99
CA LEU A 30 -10.78 -20.26 14.48
C LEU A 30 -11.34 -20.32 15.90
N VAL A 31 -12.26 -21.25 16.18
CA VAL A 31 -12.82 -21.42 17.54
C VAL A 31 -11.71 -21.71 18.55
N SER A 32 -10.80 -22.62 18.21
CA SER A 32 -9.71 -23.00 19.10
C SER A 32 -8.79 -21.83 19.41
N ALA A 33 -8.48 -21.01 18.40
CA ALA A 33 -7.68 -19.80 18.55
C ALA A 33 -8.39 -18.74 19.39
N LEU A 34 -9.66 -18.43 19.10
CA LEU A 34 -10.45 -17.45 19.83
C LEU A 34 -10.65 -17.82 21.30
N ASN A 35 -11.02 -19.07 21.58
CA ASN A 35 -11.23 -19.55 22.94
C ASN A 35 -9.92 -19.52 23.74
N ARG A 36 -8.79 -19.82 23.10
CA ARG A 36 -7.47 -19.76 23.74
C ARG A 36 -7.04 -18.34 24.05
N GLN A 37 -7.23 -17.41 23.12
CA GLN A 37 -6.73 -16.03 23.23
C GLN A 37 -7.62 -15.15 24.12
N TYR A 38 -8.94 -15.26 23.96
CA TYR A 38 -9.92 -14.38 24.63
C TYR A 38 -10.68 -15.06 25.76
N LEU A 39 -10.32 -16.30 26.12
CA LEU A 39 -10.97 -17.10 27.16
C LEU A 39 -12.48 -17.26 26.94
N THR A 40 -12.91 -17.28 25.67
CA THR A 40 -14.30 -17.46 25.27
C THR A 40 -14.70 -18.93 25.27
N LYS A 41 -16.01 -19.18 25.11
CA LYS A 41 -16.60 -20.53 25.06
C LYS A 41 -17.38 -20.73 23.76
N TYR A 42 -16.78 -20.36 22.63
CA TYR A 42 -17.38 -20.55 21.32
C TYR A 42 -17.28 -22.01 20.87
N HIS A 43 -18.17 -22.39 19.98
CA HIS A 43 -18.23 -23.70 19.34
C HIS A 43 -18.20 -23.55 17.82
N GLN A 44 -17.85 -24.63 17.11
CA GLN A 44 -17.81 -24.62 15.64
C GLN A 44 -19.13 -24.17 15.00
N LYS A 45 -20.27 -24.55 15.61
CA LYS A 45 -21.60 -24.11 15.17
C LYS A 45 -21.79 -22.60 15.21
N ASP A 46 -21.10 -21.90 16.12
CA ASP A 46 -21.19 -20.45 16.24
C ASP A 46 -20.48 -19.79 15.05
N VAL A 47 -19.27 -20.25 14.71
CA VAL A 47 -18.56 -19.80 13.49
C VAL A 47 -19.36 -20.11 12.23
N SER A 48 -19.94 -21.30 12.13
CA SER A 48 -20.83 -21.64 11.02
C SER A 48 -22.01 -20.66 10.92
N ARG A 49 -22.61 -20.28 12.06
CA ARG A 49 -23.69 -19.28 12.09
C ARG A 49 -23.18 -17.90 11.63
N TRP A 50 -22.01 -17.46 12.09
CA TRP A 50 -21.42 -16.17 11.69
C TRP A 50 -21.11 -16.13 10.19
N LEU A 51 -20.58 -17.21 9.60
CA LEU A 51 -20.31 -17.31 8.17
C LEU A 51 -21.58 -17.39 7.30
N ASN A 52 -22.75 -17.49 7.91
CA ASN A 52 -24.05 -17.55 7.25
C ASN A 52 -24.98 -16.38 7.65
N THR A 53 -24.45 -15.32 8.26
CA THR A 53 -25.22 -14.10 8.55
C THR A 53 -25.91 -13.55 7.30
N GLY A 54 -27.18 -13.16 7.42
CA GLY A 54 -28.06 -12.73 6.32
C GLY A 54 -28.81 -13.87 5.63
N ASN A 55 -28.36 -15.13 5.74
CA ASN A 55 -29.04 -16.24 5.09
C ASN A 55 -30.39 -16.56 5.78
N ARG A 56 -31.38 -16.97 4.98
CA ARG A 56 -32.69 -17.44 5.46
C ARG A 56 -32.61 -18.90 5.90
N THR A 57 -33.18 -19.19 7.06
CA THR A 57 -33.37 -20.54 7.61
C THR A 57 -34.84 -20.76 7.95
N THR A 58 -35.21 -22.00 8.28
CA THR A 58 -36.57 -22.35 8.74
C THR A 58 -37.01 -21.55 9.98
N SER A 59 -36.05 -21.09 10.79
CA SER A 59 -36.26 -20.28 11.99
C SER A 59 -36.18 -18.76 11.76
N GLY A 60 -35.98 -18.31 10.52
CA GLY A 60 -35.82 -16.89 10.17
C GLY A 60 -34.43 -16.55 9.60
N VAL A 61 -34.14 -15.25 9.48
CA VAL A 61 -32.86 -14.75 8.98
C VAL A 61 -31.79 -14.85 10.07
N ILE A 62 -30.61 -15.36 9.72
CA ILE A 62 -29.48 -15.38 10.65
C ILE A 62 -28.98 -13.95 10.84
N GLY A 63 -29.18 -13.41 12.04
CA GLY A 63 -28.64 -12.10 12.42
C GLY A 63 -27.11 -12.11 12.55
N PHE A 64 -26.55 -10.92 12.62
CA PHE A 64 -25.16 -10.72 13.03
C PHE A 64 -24.90 -11.32 14.43
N PRO A 65 -23.66 -11.75 14.71
CA PRO A 65 -23.28 -11.99 16.09
C PRO A 65 -23.40 -10.73 16.93
N LYS A 66 -23.37 -10.89 18.26
CA LYS A 66 -23.33 -9.75 19.18
C LYS A 66 -22.11 -8.88 18.86
N TYR A 67 -22.24 -7.57 19.06
CA TYR A 67 -21.15 -6.63 18.81
C TYR A 67 -19.86 -7.01 19.56
N GLU A 68 -19.95 -7.50 20.80
CA GLU A 68 -18.81 -8.03 21.57
C GLU A 68 -18.05 -9.11 20.80
N THR A 69 -18.77 -10.04 20.17
CA THR A 69 -18.19 -11.09 19.32
C THR A 69 -17.60 -10.51 18.04
N MET A 70 -18.26 -9.51 17.44
CA MET A 70 -17.73 -8.81 16.27
C MET A 70 -16.41 -8.12 16.59
N ALA A 71 -16.32 -7.44 17.74
CA ALA A 71 -15.12 -6.78 18.22
C ALA A 71 -13.99 -7.78 18.50
N ILE A 72 -14.29 -8.94 19.11
CA ILE A 72 -13.32 -10.01 19.33
C ILE A 72 -12.79 -10.56 18.00
N LEU A 73 -13.67 -10.79 17.02
CA LEU A 73 -13.26 -11.25 15.69
C LEU A 73 -12.39 -10.21 14.98
N ALA A 74 -12.79 -8.94 15.03
CA ALA A 74 -12.06 -7.83 14.44
C ALA A 74 -10.65 -7.70 15.04
N ASP A 75 -10.54 -7.71 16.37
CA ASP A 75 -9.26 -7.68 17.09
C ASP A 75 -8.38 -8.90 16.74
N PHE A 76 -8.97 -10.11 16.71
CA PHE A 76 -8.24 -11.33 16.36
C PHE A 76 -7.62 -11.28 14.97
N PHE A 77 -8.34 -10.73 13.98
CA PHE A 77 -7.87 -10.59 12.61
C PHE A 77 -7.07 -9.30 12.36
N GLY A 78 -6.92 -8.43 13.37
CA GLY A 78 -6.25 -7.14 13.23
C GLY A 78 -6.93 -6.19 12.24
N VAL A 79 -8.27 -6.19 12.23
CA VAL A 79 -9.10 -5.33 11.37
C VAL A 79 -10.12 -4.58 12.23
N ASP A 80 -10.76 -3.53 11.68
CA ASP A 80 -11.89 -2.87 12.33
C ASP A 80 -13.19 -3.63 12.08
N VAL A 81 -14.15 -3.52 13.02
CA VAL A 81 -15.51 -4.07 12.82
C VAL A 81 -16.14 -3.52 11.54
N GLY A 82 -15.89 -2.24 11.24
CA GLY A 82 -16.37 -1.61 10.01
C GLY A 82 -15.87 -2.29 8.74
N TYR A 83 -14.65 -2.85 8.74
CA TYR A 83 -14.17 -3.66 7.63
C TYR A 83 -15.00 -4.94 7.52
N LEU A 84 -15.24 -5.66 8.62
CA LEU A 84 -16.06 -6.86 8.57
C LEU A 84 -17.51 -6.55 8.13
N THR A 85 -18.10 -5.42 8.53
CA THR A 85 -19.50 -5.09 8.21
C THR A 85 -19.70 -4.36 6.89
N GLY A 86 -18.64 -3.97 6.17
CA GLY A 86 -18.76 -3.24 4.91
C GLY A 86 -18.83 -1.72 5.04
N GLU A 87 -18.56 -1.16 6.21
CA GLU A 87 -18.54 0.29 6.45
C GLU A 87 -17.27 0.96 5.91
N THR A 88 -16.18 0.22 5.78
CA THR A 88 -14.93 0.65 5.14
C THR A 88 -14.42 -0.45 4.22
N ASP A 89 -13.83 -0.09 3.09
CA ASP A 89 -13.23 -1.06 2.16
C ASP A 89 -11.83 -1.50 2.57
N GLU A 90 -11.15 -0.67 3.35
CA GLU A 90 -9.85 -0.94 3.93
C GLU A 90 -9.95 -1.60 5.31
N ARG A 91 -8.88 -2.29 5.72
CA ARG A 91 -8.85 -3.04 7.00
C ARG A 91 -9.08 -2.21 8.26
N SER A 92 -8.91 -0.90 8.18
CA SER A 92 -9.18 0.02 9.29
C SER A 92 -9.65 1.37 8.78
N PHE A 93 -10.42 2.10 9.59
CA PHE A 93 -10.87 3.45 9.28
C PHE A 93 -9.71 4.42 9.08
N ASN A 94 -8.60 4.25 9.81
CA ASN A 94 -7.39 5.06 9.62
C ASN A 94 -6.76 4.82 8.25
N LEU A 95 -6.72 3.57 7.79
CA LEU A 95 -6.20 3.24 6.46
C LEU A 95 -7.13 3.82 5.38
N GLN A 96 -8.44 3.64 5.51
CA GLN A 96 -9.43 4.24 4.60
C GLN A 96 -9.25 5.75 4.51
N HIS A 97 -9.21 6.44 5.65
CA HIS A 97 -9.05 7.89 5.69
C HIS A 97 -7.74 8.35 5.02
N THR A 98 -6.66 7.59 5.21
CA THR A 98 -5.37 7.88 4.57
C THR A 98 -5.43 7.67 3.06
N CYS A 99 -6.08 6.59 2.60
CA CYS A 99 -6.33 6.31 1.19
C CYS A 99 -7.16 7.41 0.55
N ASP A 100 -8.25 7.84 1.19
CA ASP A 100 -9.11 8.92 0.71
C ASP A 100 -8.35 10.25 0.65
N TYR A 101 -7.52 10.53 1.66
CA TYR A 101 -6.72 11.77 1.73
C TYR A 101 -5.61 11.84 0.67
N LEU A 102 -4.91 10.73 0.43
CA LEU A 102 -3.78 10.69 -0.52
C LEU A 102 -4.18 10.23 -1.93
N SER A 103 -5.40 9.71 -2.11
CA SER A 103 -5.84 9.04 -3.34
C SER A 103 -4.92 7.89 -3.77
N LEU A 104 -4.34 7.20 -2.79
CA LEU A 104 -3.49 6.02 -2.99
C LEU A 104 -4.19 4.77 -2.49
N ASP A 105 -3.97 3.65 -3.17
CA ASP A 105 -4.53 2.35 -2.79
C ASP A 105 -3.98 1.88 -1.43
N GLY A 106 -4.80 1.13 -0.67
CA GLY A 106 -4.41 0.61 0.65
C GLY A 106 -3.16 -0.26 0.64
N SER A 107 -2.86 -0.94 -0.47
CA SER A 107 -1.65 -1.73 -0.65
C SER A 107 -0.39 -0.86 -0.67
N ALA A 108 -0.42 0.30 -1.33
CA ALA A 108 0.69 1.24 -1.38
C ALA A 108 0.94 1.89 -0.01
N ILE A 109 -0.13 2.35 0.66
CA ILE A 109 -0.03 2.91 2.02
C ILE A 109 0.48 1.86 3.01
N SER A 110 0.00 0.63 2.91
CA SER A 110 0.45 -0.48 3.77
C SER A 110 1.92 -0.82 3.54
N ALA A 111 2.41 -0.78 2.29
CA ALA A 111 3.81 -0.99 1.98
C ALA A 111 4.71 0.09 2.60
N LEU A 112 4.33 1.37 2.48
CA LEU A 112 5.03 2.49 3.12
C LEU A 112 5.06 2.33 4.64
N ARG A 113 3.89 2.10 5.25
CA ARG A 113 3.78 1.91 6.70
C ARG A 113 4.60 0.74 7.19
N LYS A 114 4.62 -0.38 6.45
CA LYS A 114 5.40 -1.57 6.79
C LYS A 114 6.88 -1.26 6.84
N TRP A 115 7.41 -0.55 5.84
CA TRP A 115 8.82 -0.19 5.79
C TRP A 115 9.19 0.78 6.93
N VAL A 116 8.40 1.84 7.14
CA VAL A 116 8.64 2.82 8.23
C VAL A 116 8.63 2.14 9.60
N ARG A 117 7.72 1.19 9.82
CA ARG A 117 7.55 0.48 11.10
C ARG A 117 8.29 -0.86 11.16
N GLU A 118 9.15 -1.16 10.21
CA GLU A 118 9.87 -2.43 10.18
C GLU A 118 10.74 -2.56 11.43
N GLY A 119 10.59 -3.66 12.17
CA GLY A 119 11.36 -3.88 13.39
C GLY A 119 10.94 -3.02 14.60
N ALA A 120 9.80 -2.34 14.60
CA ALA A 120 9.34 -1.51 15.73
C ALA A 120 8.85 -2.31 16.98
N GLY A 121 9.52 -3.41 17.35
CA GLY A 121 8.95 -4.47 18.20
C GLY A 121 9.76 -4.89 19.44
N SER A 122 11.02 -4.50 19.60
CA SER A 122 11.81 -4.82 20.78
C SER A 122 13.01 -3.89 20.97
N THR A 123 12.91 -3.00 21.98
CA THR A 123 13.94 -2.11 22.58
C THR A 123 13.86 -0.63 22.19
N THR A 124 14.45 0.21 23.05
CA THR A 124 14.57 1.68 22.91
C THR A 124 15.28 2.12 21.63
N ASP A 125 16.14 1.27 21.05
CA ASP A 125 16.82 1.53 19.76
C ASP A 125 15.84 1.46 18.57
N ASP A 126 14.75 0.68 18.66
CA ASP A 126 13.78 0.55 17.55
C ASP A 126 12.99 1.83 17.28
N ASN A 127 12.76 2.66 18.30
CA ASN A 127 12.10 3.96 18.12
C ASN A 127 13.00 4.95 17.37
N SER A 128 14.33 4.85 17.52
CA SER A 128 15.28 5.68 16.78
C SER A 128 15.27 5.33 15.28
N MET A 129 15.23 4.04 14.95
CA MET A 129 15.19 3.57 13.57
C MET A 129 13.86 3.89 12.89
N HIS A 130 12.75 3.85 13.64
CA HIS A 130 11.45 4.30 13.13
C HIS A 130 11.49 5.78 12.74
N SER A 131 12.02 6.66 13.60
CA SER A 131 12.16 8.09 13.27
C SER A 131 13.03 8.27 12.05
N TYR A 132 14.21 7.62 12.01
CA TYR A 132 15.15 7.75 10.90
C TYR A 132 14.54 7.36 9.55
N ARG A 133 13.76 6.26 9.51
CA ARG A 133 13.03 5.85 8.30
C ARG A 133 11.96 6.86 7.91
N ALA A 134 11.18 7.35 8.86
CA ALA A 134 10.19 8.38 8.59
C ALA A 134 10.84 9.66 8.05
N ASP A 135 11.92 10.11 8.67
CA ASP A 135 12.69 11.29 8.29
C ASP A 135 13.29 11.13 6.88
N THR A 136 13.79 9.93 6.53
CA THR A 136 14.25 9.60 5.18
C THR A 136 13.16 9.88 4.13
N LEU A 137 11.93 9.41 4.35
CA LEU A 137 10.84 9.66 3.41
C LEU A 137 10.40 11.13 3.42
N ASN A 138 10.38 11.77 4.59
CA ASN A 138 10.03 13.18 4.71
C ASN A 138 11.00 14.05 3.91
N GLU A 139 12.31 13.81 4.01
CA GLU A 139 13.35 14.52 3.25
C GLU A 139 13.17 14.28 1.74
N LEU A 140 12.91 13.04 1.32
CA LEU A 140 12.68 12.71 -0.09
C LEU A 140 11.45 13.44 -0.66
N PHE A 141 10.29 13.32 0.00
CA PHE A 141 9.03 13.85 -0.51
C PHE A 141 8.88 15.36 -0.33
N SER A 142 9.59 15.95 0.64
CA SER A 142 9.59 17.40 0.86
C SER A 142 10.69 18.12 0.07
N SER A 143 11.57 17.40 -0.62
CA SER A 143 12.59 18.01 -1.47
C SER A 143 11.95 18.86 -2.57
N PRO A 144 12.48 20.07 -2.87
CA PRO A 144 11.96 20.90 -3.95
C PRO A 144 12.06 20.23 -5.33
N GLU A 145 12.95 19.25 -5.50
CA GLU A 145 13.15 18.53 -6.75
C GLU A 145 12.15 17.37 -6.95
N PHE A 146 11.39 17.02 -5.90
CA PHE A 146 10.44 15.91 -5.97
C PHE A 146 9.40 16.10 -7.08
N GLY A 147 8.87 17.33 -7.23
CA GLY A 147 7.88 17.63 -8.28
C GLY A 147 8.42 17.43 -9.70
N SER A 148 9.68 17.79 -9.93
CA SER A 148 10.35 17.58 -11.22
C SER A 148 10.51 16.09 -11.54
N MET A 149 11.00 15.32 -10.57
CA MET A 149 11.13 13.87 -10.69
C MET A 149 9.78 13.17 -10.88
N ALA A 150 8.75 13.57 -10.13
CA ALA A 150 7.40 13.01 -10.23
C ALA A 150 6.78 13.25 -11.62
N ALA A 151 7.00 14.43 -12.22
CA ALA A 151 6.54 14.71 -13.58
C ALA A 151 7.20 13.78 -14.61
N LYS A 152 8.50 13.49 -14.48
CA LYS A 152 9.19 12.54 -15.36
C LYS A 152 8.70 11.11 -15.16
N LEU A 153 8.44 10.70 -13.91
CA LEU A 153 7.82 9.40 -13.63
C LEU A 153 6.43 9.27 -14.24
N LEU A 154 5.63 10.33 -14.22
CA LEU A 154 4.31 10.34 -14.85
C LEU A 154 4.44 10.08 -16.36
N THR A 155 5.34 10.78 -17.05
CA THR A 155 5.61 10.53 -18.48
C THR A 155 6.02 9.09 -18.74
N LEU A 156 6.91 8.51 -17.91
CA LEU A 156 7.29 7.10 -18.03
C LEU A 156 6.10 6.14 -17.82
N HIS A 157 5.26 6.44 -16.84
CA HIS A 157 4.06 5.63 -16.57
C HIS A 157 3.08 5.69 -17.74
N GLU A 158 2.81 6.87 -18.28
CA GLU A 158 1.96 7.05 -19.46
C GLU A 158 2.48 6.24 -20.65
N MET A 159 3.76 6.35 -20.97
CA MET A 159 4.39 5.61 -22.07
C MET A 159 4.29 4.09 -21.87
N SER A 160 4.59 3.61 -20.66
CA SER A 160 4.45 2.20 -20.30
C SER A 160 3.00 1.71 -20.43
N THR A 161 2.03 2.52 -20.02
CA THR A 161 0.61 2.20 -20.08
C THR A 161 0.11 2.18 -21.52
N ILE A 162 0.51 3.13 -22.37
CA ILE A 162 0.16 3.12 -23.79
C ILE A 162 0.75 1.88 -24.46
N TRP A 163 2.03 1.56 -24.22
CA TRP A 163 2.63 0.33 -24.76
C TRP A 163 1.84 -0.93 -24.37
N ARG A 164 1.46 -1.06 -23.10
CA ARG A 164 0.73 -2.24 -22.59
C ARG A 164 -0.70 -2.34 -23.11
N THR A 165 -1.38 -1.22 -23.33
CA THR A 165 -2.81 -1.18 -23.65
C THR A 165 -3.10 -0.98 -25.14
N ASN A 166 -2.22 -0.29 -25.86
CA ASN A 166 -2.34 -0.01 -27.29
C ASN A 166 -0.95 0.12 -27.95
N PRO A 167 -0.31 -1.03 -28.28
CA PRO A 167 1.02 -1.06 -28.88
C PRO A 167 1.11 -0.30 -30.21
N GLU A 168 0.07 -0.32 -31.05
CA GLU A 168 0.08 0.39 -32.33
C GLU A 168 0.15 1.90 -32.15
N ARG A 169 -0.61 2.44 -31.18
CA ARG A 169 -0.53 3.87 -30.83
C ARG A 169 0.87 4.23 -30.31
N PHE A 170 1.47 3.36 -29.50
CA PHE A 170 2.85 3.57 -29.04
C PHE A 170 3.83 3.61 -30.21
N SER A 171 3.76 2.63 -31.12
CA SER A 171 4.62 2.57 -32.32
C SER A 171 4.43 3.80 -33.22
N SER A 172 3.20 4.27 -33.40
CA SER A 172 2.93 5.50 -34.18
C SER A 172 3.49 6.75 -33.52
N LEU A 173 3.38 6.88 -32.19
CA LEU A 173 3.99 7.99 -31.45
C LEU A 173 5.51 7.97 -31.57
N MET A 174 6.12 6.79 -31.41
CA MET A 174 7.57 6.64 -31.50
C MET A 174 8.07 6.86 -32.93
N ALA A 175 7.35 6.40 -33.95
CA ALA A 175 7.66 6.67 -35.35
C ALA A 175 7.54 8.16 -35.68
N SER A 176 6.53 8.85 -35.12
CA SER A 176 6.38 10.31 -35.27
C SER A 176 7.50 11.09 -34.56
N LEU A 177 8.00 10.60 -33.43
CA LEU A 177 9.15 11.20 -32.75
C LEU A 177 10.45 10.91 -33.51
N ALA A 178 10.52 9.77 -34.20
CA ALA A 178 11.68 9.37 -34.97
C ALA A 178 11.76 9.98 -36.37
N SER A 179 10.60 10.35 -36.97
CA SER A 179 10.52 10.91 -38.32
C SER A 179 11.18 12.27 -38.49
N ASP A 180 11.51 12.95 -37.38
CA ASP A 180 12.29 14.19 -37.37
C ASP A 180 13.82 13.94 -37.37
N SER A 181 14.27 12.69 -37.50
CA SER A 181 15.70 12.33 -37.50
C SER A 181 16.15 11.70 -38.82
N ASP A 182 17.37 12.03 -39.26
CA ASP A 182 18.04 11.40 -40.41
C ASP A 182 18.68 10.04 -40.06
N LEU A 183 18.40 9.50 -38.86
CA LEU A 183 18.99 8.27 -38.34
C LEU A 183 18.12 7.06 -38.67
N PRO A 184 18.70 5.83 -38.73
CA PRO A 184 17.91 4.61 -38.88
C PRO A 184 16.87 4.47 -37.76
N ASP A 185 15.63 4.12 -38.11
CA ASP A 185 14.48 4.05 -37.20
C ASP A 185 14.78 3.28 -35.90
N ASP A 186 15.48 2.14 -35.99
CA ASP A 186 15.87 1.32 -34.83
C ASP A 186 16.82 2.05 -33.88
N LEU A 187 17.77 2.83 -34.41
CA LEU A 187 18.73 3.58 -33.61
C LEU A 187 18.03 4.79 -32.96
N THR A 188 17.16 5.48 -33.70
CA THR A 188 16.37 6.59 -33.17
C THR A 188 15.45 6.12 -32.04
N PHE A 189 14.82 4.96 -32.20
CA PHE A 189 13.99 4.35 -31.18
C PHE A 189 14.77 4.04 -29.89
N GLN A 190 15.97 3.45 -30.00
CA GLN A 190 16.85 3.20 -28.85
C GLN A 190 17.29 4.50 -28.16
N LEU A 191 17.61 5.54 -28.93
CA LEU A 191 17.99 6.85 -28.39
C LEU A 191 16.83 7.54 -27.67
N ILE A 192 15.61 7.49 -28.22
CA ILE A 192 14.42 8.06 -27.57
C ILE A 192 14.12 7.33 -26.26
N LEU A 193 14.15 6.00 -26.25
CA LEU A 193 13.99 5.22 -25.02
C LEU A 193 15.09 5.52 -24.00
N GLY A 194 16.34 5.60 -24.45
CA GLY A 194 17.48 5.99 -23.63
C GLY A 194 17.32 7.38 -23.05
N ALA A 195 16.80 8.33 -23.82
CA ALA A 195 16.51 9.69 -23.36
C ALA A 195 15.39 9.73 -22.31
N PHE A 196 14.33 8.95 -22.46
CA PHE A 196 13.25 8.88 -21.47
C PHE A 196 13.74 8.37 -20.11
N TYR A 197 14.46 7.25 -20.09
CA TYR A 197 15.04 6.73 -18.85
C TYR A 197 16.18 7.62 -18.32
N GLY A 198 16.96 8.22 -19.22
CA GLY A 198 18.02 9.18 -18.88
C GLY A 198 17.49 10.41 -18.16
N MET A 199 16.43 11.04 -18.69
CA MET A 199 15.78 12.20 -18.06
C MET A 199 15.26 11.89 -16.65
N ALA A 200 14.63 10.73 -16.47
CA ALA A 200 14.16 10.30 -15.17
C ALA A 200 15.32 9.99 -14.21
N SER A 201 16.39 9.37 -14.70
CA SER A 201 17.59 9.07 -13.92
C SER A 201 18.33 10.33 -13.47
N GLU A 202 18.45 11.33 -14.34
CA GLU A 202 19.02 12.63 -14.01
C GLU A 202 18.18 13.36 -12.96
N SER A 203 16.85 13.42 -13.17
CA SER A 203 15.93 14.06 -12.22
C SER A 203 15.91 13.35 -10.87
N PHE A 204 16.03 12.01 -10.86
CA PHE A 204 16.17 11.23 -9.64
C PHE A 204 17.50 11.52 -8.93
N SER A 205 18.59 11.65 -9.69
CA SER A 205 19.90 12.02 -9.13
C SER A 205 19.88 13.42 -8.52
N ALA A 206 19.19 14.38 -9.16
CA ALA A 206 18.98 15.72 -8.62
C ALA A 206 18.16 15.68 -7.33
N LEU A 207 17.07 14.91 -7.30
CA LEU A 207 16.27 14.66 -6.10
C LEU A 207 17.13 14.09 -4.96
N LEU A 208 17.93 13.06 -5.22
CA LEU A 208 18.79 12.46 -4.18
C LEU A 208 19.82 13.44 -3.63
N ARG A 209 20.46 14.25 -4.48
CA ARG A 209 21.42 15.28 -4.03
C ARG A 209 20.75 16.38 -3.20
N SER A 210 19.50 16.70 -3.53
CA SER A 210 18.70 17.71 -2.83
C SER A 210 18.18 17.20 -1.48
N ALA A 211 17.64 15.99 -1.45
CA ALA A 211 17.12 15.35 -0.23
C ALA A 211 18.24 14.94 0.74
N TYR A 212 19.34 14.40 0.21
CA TYR A 212 20.44 13.82 0.99
C TYR A 212 21.78 14.46 0.60
N PRO A 213 22.03 15.71 1.01
CA PRO A 213 23.24 16.42 0.63
C PRO A 213 24.48 15.74 1.24
N ILE A 214 25.45 15.42 0.38
CA ILE A 214 26.78 14.96 0.78
C ILE A 214 27.75 16.14 0.58
N PRO A 215 28.71 16.36 1.49
CA PRO A 215 29.69 17.43 1.33
C PRO A 215 30.43 17.33 0.00
N SER A 216 30.70 18.48 -0.62
CA SER A 216 31.59 18.55 -1.77
C SER A 216 33.03 18.24 -1.35
N GLU A 217 33.88 17.85 -2.30
CA GLU A 217 35.31 17.60 -2.07
C GLU A 217 35.99 18.79 -1.36
N GLN A 218 35.66 20.02 -1.78
CA GLN A 218 36.16 21.24 -1.14
C GLN A 218 35.66 21.43 0.30
N GLN A 219 34.40 21.13 0.58
CA GLN A 219 33.86 21.19 1.94
C GLN A 219 34.48 20.13 2.84
N PHE A 220 34.74 18.95 2.29
CA PHE A 220 35.40 17.85 2.98
C PHE A 220 36.86 18.18 3.31
N GLU A 221 37.62 18.74 2.36
CA GLU A 221 39.00 19.21 2.59
C GLU A 221 39.06 20.29 3.67
N GLN A 222 38.12 21.25 3.69
CA GLN A 222 38.03 22.28 4.74
C GLN A 222 37.69 21.69 6.12
N LEU A 223 36.86 20.65 6.18
CA LEU A 223 36.55 19.92 7.41
C LEU A 223 37.78 19.18 7.97
N ILE A 224 38.62 18.60 7.12
CA ILE A 224 39.86 17.94 7.55
C ILE A 224 40.84 18.96 8.13
N VAL A 225 41.08 20.07 7.42
CA VAL A 225 42.04 21.10 7.85
C VAL A 225 41.63 21.75 9.18
N SER A 226 40.33 21.93 9.42
CA SER A 226 39.82 22.52 10.67
C SER A 226 39.89 21.57 11.88
N HIS A 227 40.03 20.26 11.67
CA HIS A 227 40.21 19.28 12.75
C HIS A 227 41.68 19.00 13.11
N GLU A 228 42.64 19.44 12.29
CA GLU A 228 44.09 19.28 12.51
C GLU A 228 44.76 20.49 13.20
N THR A 229 44.00 21.55 13.49
CA THR A 229 44.44 22.78 14.20
C THR A 229 43.81 22.90 15.57
#